data_AF-A0A0E3GTW5-F1
#
_entry.id   AF-A0A0E3GTW5-F1
#
_cell.length_a   1.000
_cell.length_b   1.000
_cell.length_c   1.000
_cell.angle_alpha   90.00
_cell.angle_beta   90.00
_cell.angle_gamma   90.00
#
_symmetry.space_group_name_H-M   'P 1'
#
loop_
_entity.id
_entity.type
_entity.pdbx_description
1 polymer ?
#
loop_
_entity_poly.entity_id
_entity_poly.type
_entity_poly.pdbx_seq_one_letter_code
_entity_poly.pdbx_strand_id
1 'polypeptide(L)'
;MVNLDELKQEVEELIRSKRVARINFVGVTPWWGRDHRGYTSDHVDEDGIVGKLRWFLRTVYNRFCVKNLNSYDEADSYVFEYLGSGNRKSLYIFKVSDSRSIPNKKYEKLNRVNVIIRGKEQENLIPRDMNFTLEIFRSNDDPKYDEIVVGGVLITIAFLGIGFSPNRGFGRFIPAECNDTVAKDICSSVIEGKIIDAFNKFYEKFREIEKGCNRINGWEESHVPLAPLTESNGPDRIQIIEACNKNDIIDVLNVIHKSVLKSSFKSNIRDPAPHIHTWIYGLPRNASITVSTTLTDIRDVEIKEKVGENNVRKEIEDLFENLKKSGNIKIIERYDKRANKQVHYLRSPSGYYKLEGSKLTDVKRESMFIISPIRTSNNSYTISILPFLSLKDNEEALDNLVHIGIHDGRTIHIVPLKEIISMNKADSYLFDKEKELAINNKDLSFPDNVSKLIQVYTTALKDNIMKECR
;
A
#
# COMPACT_ATOMS: atom_id res chain seq x y z
N MET A 1 41.60 -14.85 -37.53
CA MET A 1 41.73 -13.80 -36.50
C MET A 1 40.36 -13.16 -36.40
N VAL A 2 39.67 -13.24 -35.26
CA VAL A 2 38.34 -12.61 -35.12
C VAL A 2 38.54 -11.11 -35.02
N ASN A 3 37.90 -10.33 -35.88
CA ASN A 3 37.93 -8.88 -35.84
C ASN A 3 37.05 -8.40 -34.68
N LEU A 4 37.70 -7.97 -33.58
CA LEU A 4 36.99 -7.59 -32.36
C LEU A 4 36.15 -6.32 -32.52
N ASP A 5 36.48 -5.44 -33.46
CA ASP A 5 35.75 -4.19 -33.66
C ASP A 5 34.47 -4.41 -34.49
N GLU A 6 34.52 -5.31 -35.48
CA GLU A 6 33.34 -5.78 -36.22
C GLU A 6 32.36 -6.51 -35.29
N LEU A 7 32.87 -7.40 -34.42
CA LEU A 7 32.04 -8.07 -33.42
C LEU A 7 31.40 -7.09 -32.43
N LYS A 8 32.11 -6.04 -31.99
CA LYS A 8 31.52 -5.01 -31.12
C LYS A 8 30.39 -4.28 -31.82
N GLN A 9 30.57 -3.92 -33.10
CA GLN A 9 29.55 -3.22 -33.87
C GLN A 9 28.29 -4.09 -34.06
N GLU A 10 28.46 -5.37 -34.39
CA GLU A 10 27.34 -6.32 -34.48
C GLU A 10 26.60 -6.48 -33.14
N VAL A 11 27.33 -6.56 -32.03
CA VAL A 11 26.75 -6.65 -30.69
C VAL A 11 25.99 -5.37 -30.34
N GLU A 12 26.51 -4.19 -30.65
CA GLU A 12 25.83 -2.91 -30.43
C GLU A 12 24.55 -2.80 -31.28
N GLU A 13 24.58 -3.25 -32.52
CA GLU A 13 23.42 -3.28 -33.40
C GLU A 13 22.36 -4.27 -32.91
N LEU A 14 22.78 -5.44 -32.43
CA LEU A 14 21.88 -6.41 -31.80
C LEU A 14 21.24 -5.84 -30.52
N ILE A 15 22.02 -5.21 -29.64
CA ILE A 15 21.51 -4.56 -28.43
C ILE A 15 20.50 -3.47 -28.80
N ARG A 16 20.81 -2.67 -29.83
CA ARG A 16 19.95 -1.58 -30.29
C ARG A 16 18.63 -2.09 -30.88
N SER A 17 18.67 -3.17 -31.67
CA SER A 17 17.46 -3.77 -32.25
C SER A 17 16.54 -4.41 -31.19
N LYS A 18 17.13 -4.94 -30.11
CA LYS A 18 16.38 -5.52 -28.99
C LYS A 18 15.95 -4.49 -27.94
N ARG A 19 16.48 -3.26 -27.95
CA ARG A 19 16.07 -2.22 -26.99
C ARG A 19 14.70 -1.67 -27.37
N VAL A 20 13.77 -1.73 -26.42
CA VAL A 20 12.39 -1.26 -26.56
C VAL A 20 12.23 0.14 -25.98
N ALA A 21 12.95 0.44 -24.89
CA ALA A 21 12.96 1.77 -24.31
C ALA A 21 14.27 2.03 -23.56
N ARG A 22 14.67 3.30 -23.51
CA ARG A 22 15.67 3.84 -22.58
C ARG A 22 15.12 5.11 -21.97
N ILE A 23 14.84 5.09 -20.68
CA ILE A 23 14.14 6.17 -20.00
C ILE A 23 14.99 6.68 -18.84
N ASN A 24 15.32 7.96 -18.87
CA ASN A 24 15.98 8.65 -17.77
C ASN A 24 14.90 9.13 -16.79
N PHE A 25 14.82 8.50 -15.62
CA PHE A 25 13.85 8.83 -14.58
C PHE A 25 14.43 9.84 -13.59
N VAL A 26 13.63 10.87 -13.30
CA VAL A 26 13.89 11.89 -12.30
C VAL A 26 12.98 11.69 -11.11
N GLY A 27 13.54 11.68 -9.90
CA GLY A 27 12.80 11.57 -8.66
C GLY A 27 11.84 12.74 -8.46
N VAL A 28 10.56 12.43 -8.29
CA VAL A 28 9.49 13.38 -7.94
C VAL A 28 9.25 13.38 -6.44
N THR A 29 9.32 12.19 -5.83
CA THR A 29 9.21 12.03 -4.38
C THR A 29 10.40 11.25 -3.83
N PRO A 30 10.66 11.31 -2.51
CA PRO A 30 11.83 10.68 -1.93
C PRO A 30 11.83 9.17 -2.19
N TRP A 31 12.95 8.66 -2.66
CA TRP A 31 13.20 7.23 -2.78
C TRP A 31 13.41 6.62 -1.40
N TRP A 32 12.71 5.53 -1.14
CA TRP A 32 12.83 4.79 0.11
C TRP A 32 12.90 3.27 -0.13
N GLY A 33 13.59 2.81 -1.17
CA GLY A 33 13.83 1.37 -1.30
C GLY A 33 14.82 0.87 -0.25
N ARG A 34 14.72 -0.40 0.11
CA ARG A 34 15.57 -1.01 1.13
C ARG A 34 16.56 -1.97 0.52
N ASP A 35 17.78 -1.99 1.04
CA ASP A 35 18.76 -3.03 0.77
C ASP A 35 18.49 -4.29 1.61
N HIS A 36 19.34 -5.31 1.46
CA HIS A 36 19.28 -6.57 2.21
C HIS A 36 19.41 -6.38 3.75
N ARG A 37 19.91 -5.23 4.23
CA ARG A 37 20.05 -4.90 5.66
C ARG A 37 18.87 -4.07 6.17
N GLY A 38 17.96 -3.67 5.28
CA GLY A 38 16.83 -2.81 5.58
C GLY A 38 17.16 -1.31 5.59
N TYR A 39 18.34 -0.90 5.14
CA TYR A 39 18.75 0.50 4.96
C TYR A 39 18.24 1.06 3.65
N THR A 40 18.08 2.38 3.56
CA THR A 40 17.74 3.04 2.31
C THR A 40 18.84 2.79 1.27
N SER A 41 18.46 2.07 0.21
CA SER A 41 19.33 1.73 -0.91
C SER A 41 19.70 2.98 -1.71
N ASP A 42 20.94 3.01 -2.22
CA ASP A 42 21.42 3.98 -3.21
C ASP A 42 21.14 3.56 -4.66
N HIS A 43 20.43 2.45 -4.84
CA HIS A 43 20.04 1.89 -6.12
C HIS A 43 18.55 1.53 -6.15
N VAL A 44 17.95 1.64 -7.34
CA VAL A 44 16.58 1.19 -7.61
C VAL A 44 16.65 -0.19 -8.23
N ASP A 45 16.10 -1.17 -7.51
CA ASP A 45 16.12 -2.58 -7.90
C ASP A 45 15.12 -2.88 -9.04
N GLU A 46 15.59 -3.55 -10.08
CA GLU A 46 14.80 -4.04 -11.21
C GLU A 46 13.67 -4.96 -10.74
N ASP A 47 13.92 -5.83 -9.75
CA ASP A 47 12.92 -6.74 -9.23
C ASP A 47 11.76 -5.98 -8.57
N GLY A 48 12.07 -4.84 -7.94
CA GLY A 48 11.06 -3.93 -7.38
C GLY A 48 10.19 -3.29 -8.45
N ILE A 49 10.78 -2.88 -9.59
CA ILE A 49 10.06 -2.33 -10.75
C ILE A 49 9.16 -3.41 -11.36
N VAL A 50 9.74 -4.57 -11.70
CA VAL A 50 9.04 -5.67 -12.35
C VAL A 50 7.93 -6.23 -11.46
N GLY A 51 8.19 -6.38 -10.15
CA GLY A 51 7.19 -6.84 -9.19
C GLY A 51 5.97 -5.92 -9.13
N LYS A 52 6.19 -4.59 -9.06
CA LYS A 52 5.08 -3.63 -9.03
C LYS A 52 4.37 -3.52 -10.37
N LEU A 53 5.10 -3.62 -11.48
CA LEU A 53 4.53 -3.70 -12.84
C LEU A 53 3.61 -4.92 -12.98
N ARG A 54 4.08 -6.12 -12.61
CA ARG A 54 3.26 -7.34 -12.64
C ARG A 54 1.98 -7.16 -11.82
N TRP A 55 2.09 -6.60 -10.62
CA TRP A 55 0.92 -6.30 -9.79
C TRP A 55 -0.05 -5.37 -10.52
N PHE A 56 0.42 -4.25 -11.06
CA PHE A 56 -0.43 -3.32 -11.80
C PHE A 56 -1.13 -3.98 -12.98
N LEU A 57 -0.39 -4.69 -13.84
CA LEU A 57 -0.95 -5.32 -15.04
C LEU A 57 -2.01 -6.39 -14.71
N ARG A 58 -1.88 -7.10 -13.58
CA ARG A 58 -2.94 -7.99 -13.10
C ARG A 58 -4.19 -7.24 -12.74
N THR A 59 -4.09 -6.11 -12.04
CA THR A 59 -5.29 -5.32 -11.69
C THR A 59 -6.00 -4.77 -12.93
N VAL A 60 -5.24 -4.47 -13.99
CA VAL A 60 -5.77 -4.01 -15.28
C VAL A 60 -6.46 -5.16 -16.00
N TYR A 61 -5.81 -6.33 -16.09
CA TYR A 61 -6.41 -7.53 -16.67
C TYR A 61 -7.67 -7.94 -15.90
N ASN A 62 -7.65 -7.91 -14.57
CA ASN A 62 -8.82 -8.17 -13.73
C ASN A 62 -9.96 -7.18 -14.02
N ARG A 63 -9.65 -5.92 -14.29
CA ARG A 63 -10.68 -4.92 -14.59
C ARG A 63 -11.35 -5.17 -15.94
N PHE A 64 -10.58 -5.54 -16.97
CA PHE A 64 -11.05 -5.48 -18.36
C PHE A 64 -11.22 -6.83 -19.06
N CYS A 65 -10.60 -7.90 -18.57
CA CYS A 65 -10.52 -9.19 -19.25
C CYS A 65 -11.14 -10.34 -18.45
N VAL A 66 -10.78 -10.42 -17.16
CA VAL A 66 -10.95 -11.66 -16.38
C VAL A 66 -12.40 -12.10 -16.33
N LYS A 67 -12.61 -13.42 -16.42
CA LYS A 67 -13.95 -14.01 -16.34
C LYS A 67 -14.29 -14.42 -14.91
N ASN A 68 -13.29 -14.87 -14.16
CA ASN A 68 -13.43 -15.28 -12.78
C ASN A 68 -12.73 -14.30 -11.85
N LEU A 69 -13.51 -13.58 -11.03
CA LEU A 69 -12.99 -12.59 -10.09
C LEU A 69 -12.66 -13.17 -8.70
N ASN A 70 -12.65 -14.51 -8.57
CA ASN A 70 -12.41 -15.19 -7.30
C ASN A 70 -10.93 -15.53 -7.02
N SER A 71 -10.05 -15.44 -8.02
CA SER A 71 -8.62 -15.71 -7.84
C SER A 71 -7.74 -14.91 -8.81
N TYR A 72 -6.43 -14.89 -8.56
CA TYR A 72 -5.46 -14.25 -9.45
C TYR A 72 -5.03 -15.12 -10.64
N ASP A 73 -5.44 -16.40 -10.69
CA ASP A 73 -4.81 -17.39 -11.56
C ASP A 73 -4.86 -17.03 -13.06
N GLU A 74 -6.00 -16.51 -13.53
CA GLU A 74 -6.19 -16.10 -14.92
C GLU A 74 -5.30 -14.89 -15.27
N ALA A 75 -5.27 -13.88 -14.39
CA ALA A 75 -4.46 -12.68 -14.59
C ALA A 75 -2.96 -12.94 -14.42
N ASP A 76 -2.55 -13.79 -13.47
CA ASP A 76 -1.17 -14.24 -13.32
C ASP A 76 -0.72 -15.00 -14.57
N SER A 77 -1.53 -15.94 -15.06
CA SER A 77 -1.23 -16.71 -16.28
C SER A 77 -1.01 -15.79 -17.48
N TYR A 78 -1.85 -14.76 -17.63
CA TYR A 78 -1.70 -13.76 -18.68
C TYR A 78 -0.42 -12.94 -18.52
N VAL A 79 -0.19 -12.33 -17.35
CA VAL A 79 1.00 -11.48 -17.13
C VAL A 79 2.31 -12.28 -17.23
N PHE A 80 2.30 -13.54 -16.82
CA PHE A 80 3.45 -14.45 -16.93
C PHE A 80 3.78 -14.80 -18.38
N GLU A 81 2.87 -14.59 -19.33
CA GLU A 81 3.14 -14.83 -20.75
C GLU A 81 4.33 -14.00 -21.25
N TYR A 82 4.42 -12.75 -20.81
CA TYR A 82 5.44 -11.80 -21.26
C TYR A 82 6.38 -11.33 -20.13
N LEU A 83 5.91 -11.19 -18.88
CA LEU A 83 6.80 -10.86 -17.76
C LEU A 83 7.41 -12.10 -17.09
N GLY A 84 7.05 -13.31 -17.51
CA GLY A 84 7.60 -14.55 -16.94
C GLY A 84 7.15 -14.84 -15.50
N SER A 85 7.54 -16.02 -15.01
CA SER A 85 7.26 -16.54 -13.68
C SER A 85 8.47 -17.30 -13.13
N GLY A 86 8.37 -17.93 -11.95
CA GLY A 86 9.44 -18.79 -11.44
C GLY A 86 9.79 -19.96 -12.38
N ASN A 87 8.85 -20.37 -13.24
CA ASN A 87 9.01 -21.49 -14.17
C ASN A 87 9.09 -21.06 -15.64
N ARG A 88 8.99 -19.75 -15.94
CA ARG A 88 8.97 -19.23 -17.31
C ARG A 88 9.83 -17.99 -17.41
N LYS A 89 10.79 -17.99 -18.34
CA LYS A 89 11.63 -16.81 -18.60
C LYS A 89 10.78 -15.65 -19.11
N SER A 90 11.06 -14.43 -18.64
CA SER A 90 10.43 -13.22 -19.18
C SER A 90 10.85 -12.97 -20.62
N LEU A 91 9.94 -12.42 -21.42
CA LEU A 91 10.25 -11.86 -22.73
C LEU A 91 11.00 -10.53 -22.62
N TYR A 92 11.00 -9.88 -21.46
CA TYR A 92 11.61 -8.58 -21.24
C TYR A 92 12.70 -8.64 -20.19
N ILE A 93 13.79 -7.91 -20.45
CA ILE A 93 14.89 -7.72 -19.51
C ILE A 93 14.91 -6.25 -19.15
N PHE A 94 14.87 -5.97 -17.85
CA PHE A 94 14.95 -4.63 -17.29
C PHE A 94 16.38 -4.44 -16.78
N LYS A 95 16.94 -3.26 -17.02
CA LYS A 95 18.27 -2.92 -16.54
C LYS A 95 18.28 -1.49 -16.04
N VAL A 96 18.58 -1.32 -14.76
CA VAL A 96 18.77 -0.02 -14.14
C VAL A 96 20.27 0.32 -14.18
N SER A 97 20.56 1.53 -14.64
CA SER A 97 21.91 2.10 -14.68
C SER A 97 21.90 3.56 -14.20
N ASP A 98 23.09 4.16 -14.12
CA ASP A 98 23.27 5.59 -13.87
C ASP A 98 22.50 6.11 -12.64
N SER A 99 22.38 5.26 -11.62
CA SER A 99 21.69 5.58 -10.37
C SER A 99 22.47 6.67 -9.62
N ARG A 100 21.81 7.80 -9.38
CA ARG A 100 22.36 8.92 -8.59
C ARG A 100 21.50 9.13 -7.36
N SER A 101 22.02 8.68 -6.22
CA SER A 101 21.40 8.85 -4.91
C SER A 101 22.00 10.03 -4.16
N ILE A 102 21.15 10.94 -3.67
CA ILE A 102 21.57 12.12 -2.91
C ILE A 102 20.87 12.09 -1.54
N PRO A 103 21.63 12.00 -0.42
CA PRO A 103 21.04 12.10 0.91
C PRO A 103 20.35 13.44 1.13
N ASN A 104 19.17 13.42 1.76
CA ASN A 104 18.43 14.63 2.07
C ASN A 104 17.81 14.53 3.47
N LYS A 105 18.50 15.11 4.46
CA LYS A 105 18.10 15.04 5.87
C LYS A 105 16.75 15.70 6.17
N LYS A 106 16.23 16.54 5.26
CA LYS A 106 14.90 17.14 5.47
C LYS A 106 13.80 16.07 5.54
N TYR A 107 14.02 14.89 4.95
CA TYR A 107 13.07 13.78 5.01
C TYR A 107 12.93 13.14 6.39
N GLU A 108 13.86 13.35 7.31
CA GLU A 108 13.71 12.94 8.72
C GLU A 108 12.48 13.56 9.39
N LYS A 109 12.08 14.76 8.92
CA LYS A 109 10.94 15.51 9.46
C LYS A 109 9.59 14.95 9.01
N LEU A 110 9.55 14.09 7.99
CA LEU A 110 8.32 13.46 7.53
C LEU A 110 7.80 12.53 8.63
N ASN A 111 6.52 12.67 8.99
CA ASN A 111 5.89 11.92 10.09
C ASN A 111 6.16 10.41 10.03
N ARG A 112 6.04 9.81 8.84
CA ARG A 112 6.25 8.36 8.68
C ARG A 112 7.72 7.95 8.84
N VAL A 113 8.65 8.78 8.38
CA VAL A 113 10.09 8.55 8.53
C VAL A 113 10.49 8.67 9.99
N ASN A 114 10.05 9.75 10.65
CA ASN A 114 10.29 10.01 12.07
C ASN A 114 9.89 8.81 12.94
N VAL A 115 8.69 8.25 12.71
CA VAL A 115 8.20 7.07 13.46
C VAL A 115 9.11 5.86 13.29
N ILE A 116 9.66 5.64 12.09
CA ILE A 116 10.50 4.48 11.78
C ILE A 116 11.92 4.62 12.33
N ILE A 117 12.47 5.83 12.32
CA ILE A 117 13.81 6.12 12.83
C ILE A 117 13.82 6.42 14.33
N ARG A 118 12.66 6.61 14.98
CA ARG A 118 12.59 6.94 16.41
C ARG A 118 13.29 5.86 17.25
N GLY A 119 14.31 6.30 18.01
CA GLY A 119 15.13 5.41 18.83
C GLY A 119 16.18 4.61 18.05
N LYS A 120 16.44 4.96 16.79
CA LYS A 120 17.51 4.40 15.94
C LYS A 120 18.40 5.55 15.46
N GLU A 121 19.67 5.53 15.82
CA GLU A 121 20.65 6.50 15.33
C GLU A 121 21.26 6.03 14.00
N GLN A 122 20.49 6.09 12.91
CA GLN A 122 21.00 5.67 11.59
C GLN A 122 20.50 6.59 10.47
N GLU A 123 21.39 7.46 9.98
CA GLU A 123 21.15 8.27 8.77
C GLU A 123 20.83 7.41 7.54
N ASN A 124 21.29 6.15 7.54
CA ASN A 124 21.07 5.18 6.48
C ASN A 124 19.62 4.70 6.36
N LEU A 125 18.71 5.10 7.26
CA LEU A 125 17.27 4.77 7.17
C LEU A 125 16.43 5.88 6.53
N ILE A 126 17.04 7.04 6.26
CA ILE A 126 16.36 8.21 5.75
C ILE A 126 16.17 8.06 4.23
N PRO A 127 14.99 8.42 3.68
CA PRO A 127 14.81 8.49 2.24
C PRO A 127 15.84 9.38 1.54
N ARG A 128 15.99 9.21 0.23
CA ARG A 128 16.98 9.93 -0.58
C ARG A 128 16.35 10.51 -1.83
N ASP A 129 16.96 11.54 -2.38
CA ASP A 129 16.68 11.95 -3.76
C ASP A 129 17.36 10.95 -4.70
N MET A 130 16.68 10.58 -5.78
CA MET A 130 17.12 9.50 -6.66
C MET A 130 16.75 9.79 -8.10
N ASN A 131 17.73 9.63 -8.99
CA ASN A 131 17.54 9.56 -10.44
C ASN A 131 18.20 8.28 -10.94
N PHE A 132 17.69 7.71 -12.04
CA PHE A 132 18.28 6.52 -12.65
C PHE A 132 17.86 6.40 -14.11
N THR A 133 18.58 5.59 -14.88
CA THR A 133 18.19 5.20 -16.23
C THR A 133 17.64 3.79 -16.20
N LEU A 134 16.50 3.57 -16.87
CA LEU A 134 15.94 2.24 -17.10
C LEU A 134 16.01 1.90 -18.58
N GLU A 135 16.68 0.82 -18.91
CA GLU A 135 16.62 0.19 -20.23
C GLU A 135 15.73 -1.05 -20.19
N ILE A 136 14.89 -1.20 -21.20
CA ILE A 136 14.02 -2.37 -21.38
C ILE A 136 14.39 -3.02 -22.70
N PHE A 137 14.73 -4.30 -22.66
CA PHE A 137 15.08 -5.10 -23.83
C PHE A 137 14.08 -6.23 -24.03
N ARG A 138 13.73 -6.53 -25.27
CA ARG A 138 12.97 -7.73 -25.63
C ARG A 138 13.91 -8.90 -25.91
N SER A 139 13.49 -10.09 -25.54
CA SER A 139 14.23 -11.34 -25.75
C SER A 139 13.93 -11.99 -27.09
N ASN A 140 12.74 -11.74 -27.66
CA ASN A 140 12.32 -12.19 -28.99
C ASN A 140 12.11 -10.98 -29.93
N ASP A 141 11.64 -11.21 -31.15
CA ASP A 141 11.38 -10.15 -32.16
C ASP A 141 9.92 -9.71 -32.22
N ASP A 142 9.05 -10.27 -31.39
CA ASP A 142 7.62 -9.93 -31.37
C ASP A 142 7.38 -8.65 -30.54
N PRO A 143 6.94 -7.53 -31.17
CA PRO A 143 6.69 -6.28 -30.47
C PRO A 143 5.34 -6.24 -29.74
N LYS A 144 4.53 -7.31 -29.79
CA LYS A 144 3.12 -7.31 -29.35
C LYS A 144 2.89 -6.59 -28.01
N TYR A 145 3.73 -6.81 -27.02
CA TYR A 145 3.55 -6.31 -25.65
C TYR A 145 4.38 -5.07 -25.31
N ASP A 146 5.16 -4.53 -26.25
CA ASP A 146 6.14 -3.48 -26.00
C ASP A 146 5.49 -2.24 -25.36
N GLU A 147 4.39 -1.76 -25.93
CA GLU A 147 3.67 -0.58 -25.42
C GLU A 147 2.94 -0.85 -24.09
N ILE A 148 2.45 -2.08 -23.85
CA ILE A 148 1.86 -2.45 -22.55
C ILE A 148 2.93 -2.47 -21.47
N VAL A 149 4.08 -3.07 -21.75
CA VAL A 149 5.18 -3.18 -20.77
C VAL A 149 5.72 -1.79 -20.45
N VAL A 150 6.05 -1.00 -21.47
CA VAL A 150 6.67 0.31 -21.27
C VAL A 150 5.65 1.32 -20.73
N GLY A 151 4.42 1.35 -21.25
CA GLY A 151 3.33 2.16 -20.72
C GLY A 151 3.00 1.80 -19.27
N GLY A 152 2.98 0.50 -18.95
CA GLY A 152 2.75 0.01 -17.59
C GLY A 152 3.85 0.44 -16.63
N VAL A 153 5.12 0.43 -17.06
CA VAL A 153 6.25 0.95 -16.27
C VAL A 153 6.09 2.43 -15.99
N LEU A 154 5.75 3.22 -17.01
CA LEU A 154 5.55 4.66 -16.89
C LEU A 154 4.46 4.99 -15.85
N ILE A 155 3.30 4.35 -15.94
CA ILE A 155 2.21 4.50 -14.96
C ILE A 155 2.66 4.05 -13.57
N THR A 156 3.30 2.89 -13.49
CA THR A 156 3.70 2.29 -12.22
C THR A 156 4.68 3.18 -11.47
N ILE A 157 5.76 3.61 -12.12
CA ILE A 157 6.81 4.37 -11.45
C ILE A 157 6.35 5.81 -11.15
N ALA A 158 5.52 6.41 -12.01
CA ALA A 158 5.07 7.79 -11.83
C ALA A 158 3.93 7.97 -10.82
N PHE A 159 2.98 7.03 -10.77
CA PHE A 159 1.75 7.21 -10.00
C PHE A 159 1.54 6.17 -8.89
N LEU A 160 2.01 4.94 -9.09
CA LEU A 160 1.90 3.88 -8.07
C LEU A 160 3.09 3.90 -7.11
N GLY A 161 4.26 4.21 -7.66
CA GLY A 161 5.58 4.23 -7.04
C GLY A 161 6.11 2.86 -6.65
N ILE A 162 7.40 2.88 -6.31
CA ILE A 162 8.20 1.70 -5.98
C ILE A 162 8.98 1.92 -4.68
N GLY A 163 9.54 0.86 -4.11
CA GLY A 163 10.29 0.92 -2.84
C GLY A 163 9.40 0.81 -1.61
N PHE A 164 9.83 1.36 -0.47
CA PHE A 164 9.10 1.26 0.79
C PHE A 164 8.01 2.34 0.92
N SER A 165 6.81 1.93 1.34
CA SER A 165 5.64 2.80 1.53
C SER A 165 5.17 3.58 0.28
N PRO A 166 5.13 2.97 -0.92
CA PRO A 166 4.74 3.67 -2.14
C PRO A 166 3.27 4.10 -2.11
N ASN A 167 2.39 3.38 -1.40
CA ASN A 167 0.98 3.76 -1.27
C ASN A 167 0.77 5.05 -0.43
N ARG A 168 1.85 5.66 0.08
CA ARG A 168 1.87 6.92 0.85
C ARG A 168 2.76 7.99 0.21
N GLY A 169 2.93 7.91 -1.10
CA GLY A 169 3.54 8.94 -1.93
C GLY A 169 5.06 8.85 -2.10
N PHE A 170 5.75 7.87 -1.52
CA PHE A 170 7.20 7.69 -1.70
C PHE A 170 7.57 7.01 -3.02
N GLY A 171 8.79 7.25 -3.52
CA GLY A 171 9.35 6.55 -4.67
C GLY A 171 8.58 6.77 -5.98
N ARG A 172 8.23 8.02 -6.29
CA ARG A 172 7.67 8.44 -7.58
C ARG A 172 8.76 8.99 -8.47
N PHE A 173 8.76 8.58 -9.73
CA PHE A 173 9.69 9.11 -10.72
C PHE A 173 8.96 9.37 -12.04
N ILE A 174 9.39 10.42 -12.74
CA ILE A 174 8.88 10.75 -14.07
C ILE A 174 10.03 10.70 -15.07
N PRO A 175 9.74 10.39 -16.34
CA PRO A 175 10.74 10.55 -17.40
C PRO A 175 11.21 12.00 -17.50
N ALA A 176 12.49 12.21 -17.77
CA ALA A 176 13.01 13.51 -18.15
C ALA A 176 12.53 13.93 -19.55
N GLU A 177 12.34 12.95 -20.43
CA GLU A 177 11.93 13.09 -21.83
C GLU A 177 11.29 11.80 -22.36
N CYS A 178 10.64 11.87 -23.53
CA CYS A 178 9.90 10.76 -24.14
C CYS A 178 10.48 10.30 -25.50
N ASN A 179 11.75 10.60 -25.77
CA ASN A 179 12.33 10.41 -27.10
C ASN A 179 12.63 8.94 -27.42
N ASP A 180 13.16 8.17 -26.46
CA ASP A 180 13.59 6.77 -26.61
C ASP A 180 12.62 5.80 -25.89
N THR A 181 11.35 5.85 -26.30
CA THR A 181 10.28 4.94 -25.82
C THR A 181 9.23 4.70 -26.90
N VAL A 182 8.69 3.48 -26.93
CA VAL A 182 7.56 3.11 -27.79
C VAL A 182 6.23 3.70 -27.32
N ALA A 183 6.08 4.02 -26.02
CA ALA A 183 4.83 4.47 -25.42
C ALA A 183 4.77 6.01 -25.26
N LYS A 184 5.05 6.74 -26.35
CA LYS A 184 5.26 8.20 -26.31
C LYS A 184 4.07 8.99 -25.76
N ASP A 185 2.85 8.62 -26.15
CA ASP A 185 1.65 9.37 -25.75
C ASP A 185 1.35 9.24 -24.25
N ILE A 186 1.60 8.05 -23.68
CA ILE A 186 1.49 7.80 -22.24
C ILE A 186 2.59 8.56 -21.51
N CYS A 187 3.83 8.53 -22.03
CA CYS A 187 4.97 9.24 -21.46
C CYS A 187 4.72 10.75 -21.37
N SER A 188 4.21 11.37 -22.43
CA SER A 188 3.89 12.81 -22.45
C SER A 188 2.88 13.17 -21.37
N SER A 189 1.79 12.39 -21.22
CA SER A 189 0.80 12.60 -20.16
C SER A 189 1.39 12.44 -18.75
N VAL A 190 2.34 11.52 -18.58
CA VAL A 190 3.07 11.33 -17.32
C VAL A 190 3.92 12.55 -16.98
N ILE A 191 4.71 13.08 -17.92
CA ILE A 191 5.54 14.27 -17.72
C ILE A 191 4.68 15.48 -17.37
N GLU A 192 3.54 15.65 -18.03
CA GLU A 192 2.61 16.76 -17.82
C GLU A 192 1.80 16.65 -16.52
N GLY A 193 1.87 15.51 -15.82
CA GLY A 193 1.08 15.24 -14.61
C GLY A 193 -0.40 14.99 -14.89
N LYS A 194 -0.78 14.67 -16.14
CA LYS A 194 -2.16 14.39 -16.55
C LYS A 194 -2.52 12.92 -16.27
N ILE A 195 -2.71 12.60 -14.99
CA ILE A 195 -2.91 11.22 -14.54
C ILE A 195 -4.09 10.50 -15.22
N ILE A 196 -5.27 11.14 -15.34
CA ILE A 196 -6.44 10.51 -15.96
C ILE A 196 -6.17 10.20 -17.44
N ASP A 197 -5.58 11.14 -18.16
CA ASP A 197 -5.22 10.97 -19.58
C ASP A 197 -4.19 9.84 -19.77
N ALA A 198 -3.17 9.77 -18.91
CA ALA A 198 -2.17 8.70 -18.95
C ALA A 198 -2.79 7.31 -18.74
N PHE A 199 -3.70 7.16 -17.76
CA PHE A 199 -4.42 5.91 -17.52
C PHE A 199 -5.38 5.57 -18.67
N ASN A 200 -6.10 6.56 -19.22
CA ASN A 200 -6.99 6.36 -20.37
C ASN A 200 -6.23 5.80 -21.57
N LYS A 201 -5.15 6.47 -21.99
CA LYS A 201 -4.29 6.03 -23.09
C LYS A 201 -3.72 4.64 -22.85
N PHE A 202 -3.27 4.35 -21.62
CA PHE A 202 -2.80 3.02 -21.28
C PHE A 202 -3.90 1.95 -21.40
N TYR A 203 -5.11 2.23 -20.88
CA TYR A 203 -6.23 1.29 -20.96
C TYR A 203 -6.72 1.07 -22.39
N GLU A 204 -6.78 2.11 -23.22
CA GLU A 204 -7.11 2.01 -24.64
C GLU A 204 -6.12 1.07 -25.34
N LYS A 205 -4.83 1.33 -25.16
CA LYS A 205 -3.78 0.51 -25.77
C LYS A 205 -3.80 -0.94 -25.31
N PHE A 206 -4.05 -1.15 -24.02
CA PHE A 206 -4.21 -2.48 -23.46
C PHE A 206 -5.35 -3.25 -24.13
N ARG A 207 -6.52 -2.61 -24.33
CA ARG A 207 -7.68 -3.23 -24.99
C ARG A 207 -7.47 -3.47 -26.49
N GLU A 208 -6.71 -2.61 -27.16
CA GLU A 208 -6.36 -2.80 -28.58
C GLU A 208 -5.52 -4.06 -28.81
N ILE A 209 -4.52 -4.28 -27.95
CA ILE A 209 -3.63 -5.43 -28.02
C ILE A 209 -4.36 -6.70 -27.56
N GLU A 210 -5.13 -6.60 -26.47
CA GLU A 210 -5.90 -7.71 -25.90
C GLU A 210 -7.33 -7.77 -26.45
N LYS A 211 -7.40 -8.13 -27.74
CA LYS A 211 -8.66 -8.31 -28.47
C LYS A 211 -9.61 -9.24 -27.70
N GLY A 212 -10.67 -8.67 -27.12
CA GLY A 212 -11.66 -9.39 -26.31
C GLY A 212 -11.78 -8.89 -24.87
N CYS A 213 -10.84 -8.06 -24.41
CA CYS A 213 -10.83 -7.45 -23.09
C CYS A 213 -11.65 -6.14 -23.03
N ASN A 214 -12.93 -6.20 -23.37
CA ASN A 214 -13.81 -5.02 -23.38
C ASN A 214 -14.82 -5.01 -22.22
N ARG A 215 -14.59 -5.84 -21.20
CA ARG A 215 -15.45 -5.87 -20.00
C ARG A 215 -15.08 -4.72 -19.08
N ILE A 216 -15.99 -4.34 -18.19
CA ILE A 216 -15.70 -3.44 -17.07
C ILE A 216 -16.22 -4.14 -15.84
N ASN A 217 -15.38 -4.96 -15.22
CA ASN A 217 -15.75 -5.73 -14.05
C ASN A 217 -15.99 -4.79 -12.86
N GLY A 218 -17.05 -5.03 -12.09
CA GLY A 218 -17.36 -4.28 -10.86
C GLY A 218 -16.48 -4.72 -9.69
N TRP A 219 -16.04 -3.77 -8.87
CA TRP A 219 -15.22 -4.09 -7.70
C TRP A 219 -16.05 -4.74 -6.58
N GLU A 220 -17.37 -4.54 -6.60
CA GLU A 220 -18.36 -5.09 -5.68
C GLU A 220 -18.44 -6.62 -5.73
N GLU A 221 -18.07 -7.22 -6.86
CA GLU A 221 -18.13 -8.66 -7.09
C GLU A 221 -16.75 -9.34 -7.01
N SER A 222 -15.71 -8.59 -6.68
CA SER A 222 -14.33 -9.06 -6.86
C SER A 222 -13.61 -9.44 -5.57
N HIS A 223 -12.98 -10.62 -5.57
CA HIS A 223 -12.02 -11.06 -4.56
C HIS A 223 -10.58 -10.62 -4.89
N VAL A 224 -10.36 -9.91 -6.00
CA VAL A 224 -9.03 -9.45 -6.42
C VAL A 224 -9.05 -7.95 -6.73
N PRO A 225 -8.00 -7.18 -6.41
CA PRO A 225 -7.95 -5.75 -6.67
C PRO A 225 -8.11 -5.45 -8.16
N LEU A 226 -8.96 -4.49 -8.46
CA LEU A 226 -9.19 -3.98 -9.80
C LEU A 226 -8.52 -2.62 -10.00
N ALA A 227 -7.96 -2.38 -11.18
CA ALA A 227 -7.40 -1.07 -11.51
C ALA A 227 -8.48 0.03 -11.43
N PRO A 228 -8.14 1.27 -11.03
CA PRO A 228 -9.13 2.33 -10.86
C PRO A 228 -9.68 2.78 -12.21
N LEU A 229 -10.94 3.19 -12.23
CA LEU A 229 -11.57 3.78 -13.41
C LEU A 229 -11.15 5.25 -13.58
N THR A 230 -11.03 5.70 -14.82
CA THR A 230 -10.73 7.09 -15.19
C THR A 230 -11.99 7.95 -15.23
N GLU A 231 -13.11 7.37 -15.64
CA GLU A 231 -14.41 8.04 -15.80
C GLU A 231 -15.50 7.20 -15.16
N SER A 232 -15.80 7.45 -13.88
CA SER A 232 -16.97 6.88 -13.18
C SER A 232 -17.46 7.84 -12.11
N ASN A 233 -18.69 7.64 -11.62
CA ASN A 233 -19.23 8.34 -10.45
C ASN A 233 -19.02 7.54 -9.15
N GLY A 234 -18.30 6.42 -9.21
CA GLY A 234 -18.13 5.46 -8.13
C GLY A 234 -16.91 5.71 -7.24
N PRO A 235 -16.78 4.94 -6.15
CA PRO A 235 -15.63 5.00 -5.23
C PRO A 235 -14.34 4.42 -5.82
N ASP A 236 -14.44 3.65 -6.91
CA ASP A 236 -13.32 3.00 -7.59
C ASP A 236 -12.70 3.84 -8.73
N ARG A 237 -13.00 5.15 -8.75
CA ARG A 237 -12.40 6.10 -9.71
C ARG A 237 -11.14 6.76 -9.19
N ILE A 238 -10.27 7.17 -10.11
CA ILE A 238 -9.18 8.10 -9.85
C ILE A 238 -9.77 9.43 -9.36
N GLN A 239 -9.35 9.88 -8.17
CA GLN A 239 -9.78 11.16 -7.61
C GLN A 239 -8.61 12.11 -7.50
N ILE A 240 -8.70 13.27 -8.16
CA ILE A 240 -7.72 14.35 -8.09
C ILE A 240 -8.19 15.39 -7.07
N ILE A 241 -7.31 15.80 -6.16
CA ILE A 241 -7.59 16.81 -5.14
C ILE A 241 -6.88 18.11 -5.54
N GLU A 242 -7.51 18.85 -6.45
CA GLU A 242 -6.98 20.10 -7.02
C GLU A 242 -6.77 21.20 -5.99
N ALA A 243 -7.57 21.19 -4.91
CA ALA A 243 -7.44 22.14 -3.80
C ALA A 243 -6.09 22.03 -3.06
N CYS A 244 -5.34 20.94 -3.27
CA CYS A 244 -4.00 20.81 -2.77
C CYS A 244 -3.01 21.24 -3.86
N ASN A 245 -2.55 22.48 -3.79
CA ASN A 245 -1.50 22.97 -4.67
C ASN A 245 -0.34 23.48 -3.80
N LYS A 246 0.72 22.69 -3.69
CA LYS A 246 1.92 23.01 -2.90
C LYS A 246 3.14 22.94 -3.81
N ASN A 247 4.16 23.76 -3.55
CA ASN A 247 5.41 23.77 -4.33
C ASN A 247 6.51 22.89 -3.72
N ASP A 248 6.37 22.51 -2.44
CA ASP A 248 7.32 21.64 -1.74
C ASP A 248 6.73 20.25 -1.54
N ILE A 249 7.45 19.22 -2.02
CA ILE A 249 7.05 17.83 -1.87
C ILE A 249 6.99 17.37 -0.41
N ILE A 250 7.81 17.95 0.48
CA ILE A 250 7.79 17.62 1.91
C ILE A 250 6.45 18.01 2.53
N ASP A 251 5.90 19.16 2.16
CA ASP A 251 4.59 19.61 2.62
C ASP A 251 3.48 18.69 2.11
N VAL A 252 3.53 18.31 0.84
CA VAL A 252 2.57 17.37 0.22
C VAL A 252 2.59 16.02 0.93
N LEU A 253 3.78 15.48 1.20
CA LEU A 253 3.91 14.21 1.91
C LEU A 253 3.43 14.32 3.37
N ASN A 254 3.67 15.45 4.03
CA ASN A 254 3.14 15.70 5.37
C ASN A 254 1.61 15.72 5.38
N VAL A 255 0.98 16.37 4.40
CA VAL A 255 -0.48 16.33 4.19
C VAL A 255 -0.96 14.88 4.05
N ILE A 256 -0.35 14.10 3.16
CA ILE A 256 -0.72 12.69 2.94
C ILE A 256 -0.54 11.87 4.22
N HIS A 257 0.57 12.06 4.95
CA HIS A 257 0.85 11.26 6.14
C HIS A 257 -0.06 11.61 7.30
N LYS A 258 -0.44 12.89 7.44
CA LYS A 258 -1.40 13.35 8.45
C LYS A 258 -2.82 12.89 8.13
N SER A 259 -3.24 12.92 6.86
CA SER A 259 -4.61 12.58 6.47
C SER A 259 -4.97 11.11 6.74
N VAL A 260 -3.98 10.23 6.80
CA VAL A 260 -4.15 8.79 7.10
C VAL A 260 -3.96 8.44 8.59
N LEU A 261 -3.72 9.42 9.47
CA LEU A 261 -3.58 9.16 10.90
C LEU A 261 -4.93 8.85 11.54
N LYS A 262 -4.91 7.93 12.52
CA LYS A 262 -6.06 7.59 13.37
C LYS A 262 -6.74 8.82 13.97
N SER A 263 -5.96 9.84 14.38
CA SER A 263 -6.48 11.09 14.94
C SER A 263 -7.30 11.92 13.95
N SER A 264 -6.92 11.92 12.68
CA SER A 264 -7.58 12.70 11.62
C SER A 264 -8.97 12.14 11.32
N PHE A 265 -9.13 10.82 11.40
CA PHE A 265 -10.44 10.18 11.29
C PHE A 265 -11.31 10.37 12.52
N LYS A 266 -10.74 10.41 13.73
CA LYS A 266 -11.53 10.69 14.95
C LYS A 266 -12.28 12.02 14.90
N SER A 267 -11.80 13.01 14.14
CA SER A 267 -12.49 14.29 13.98
C SER A 267 -13.59 14.28 12.92
N ASN A 268 -13.46 13.45 11.88
CA ASN A 268 -14.32 13.47 10.69
C ASN A 268 -15.32 12.32 10.64
N ILE A 269 -15.00 11.20 11.28
CA ILE A 269 -15.86 10.03 11.46
C ILE A 269 -16.01 9.82 12.96
N ARG A 270 -17.23 10.05 13.48
CA ARG A 270 -17.59 9.70 14.85
C ARG A 270 -18.13 8.27 14.79
N ASP A 271 -17.34 7.28 15.14
CA ASP A 271 -17.71 5.87 15.01
C ASP A 271 -16.81 5.09 16.01
N PRO A 272 -17.19 3.91 16.56
CA PRO A 272 -16.25 2.93 17.11
C PRO A 272 -15.10 2.49 16.16
N ALA A 273 -15.09 3.03 14.92
CA ALA A 273 -14.08 3.18 13.86
C ALA A 273 -12.57 3.30 14.13
N PRO A 274 -12.05 3.74 15.30
CA PRO A 274 -10.61 3.93 15.42
C PRO A 274 -9.83 2.60 15.28
N HIS A 275 -10.54 1.47 15.24
CA HIS A 275 -10.04 0.16 14.88
C HIS A 275 -10.19 -0.04 13.35
N ILE A 276 -11.39 0.00 12.79
CA ILE A 276 -11.71 -0.45 11.43
C ILE A 276 -11.00 0.35 10.31
N HIS A 277 -10.77 1.66 10.50
CA HIS A 277 -10.12 2.51 9.49
C HIS A 277 -8.77 1.97 9.00
N THR A 278 -7.96 1.44 9.93
CA THR A 278 -6.66 0.88 9.60
C THR A 278 -6.78 -0.37 8.73
N TRP A 279 -7.81 -1.19 8.95
CA TRP A 279 -8.04 -2.34 8.08
C TRP A 279 -8.49 -1.93 6.66
N ILE A 280 -9.42 -0.96 6.53
CA ILE A 280 -9.88 -0.48 5.21
C ILE A 280 -8.75 0.10 4.39
N TYR A 281 -7.88 0.88 5.02
CA TYR A 281 -6.72 1.43 4.32
C TYR A 281 -5.56 0.43 4.18
N GLY A 282 -5.75 -0.87 4.47
CA GLY A 282 -4.70 -1.88 4.43
C GLY A 282 -3.45 -1.45 5.22
N LEU A 283 -3.68 -0.89 6.41
CA LEU A 283 -2.65 -0.51 7.38
C LEU A 283 -2.57 -1.62 8.44
N PRO A 284 -1.86 -2.74 8.18
CA PRO A 284 -1.59 -3.69 9.25
C PRO A 284 -0.81 -2.96 10.34
N ARG A 285 -1.42 -2.84 11.52
CA ARG A 285 -0.80 -2.25 12.72
C ARG A 285 -0.23 -3.34 13.61
N ASN A 286 0.45 -4.33 13.03
CA ASN A 286 0.99 -5.43 13.81
C ASN A 286 2.26 -4.90 14.45
N ALA A 287 2.13 -4.47 15.68
CA ALA A 287 3.23 -3.92 16.44
C ALA A 287 3.27 -4.59 17.80
N SER A 288 4.47 -4.93 18.23
CA SER A 288 4.71 -5.18 19.64
C SER A 288 4.74 -3.82 20.34
N ILE A 289 3.69 -3.52 21.09
CA ILE A 289 3.60 -2.29 21.87
C ILE A 289 4.00 -2.57 23.31
N THR A 290 4.56 -1.56 23.96
CA THR A 290 4.98 -1.60 25.37
C THR A 290 4.27 -0.48 26.11
N VAL A 291 3.44 -0.85 27.08
CA VAL A 291 2.59 0.09 27.84
C VAL A 291 2.96 -0.01 29.31
N SER A 292 3.09 1.13 29.99
CA SER A 292 3.34 1.13 31.44
C SER A 292 2.23 0.38 32.16
N THR A 293 2.60 -0.43 33.15
CA THR A 293 1.65 -1.20 33.94
C THR A 293 2.03 -1.19 35.41
N THR A 294 1.06 -1.56 36.23
CA THR A 294 1.24 -1.82 37.67
C THR A 294 1.29 -3.31 37.97
N LEU A 295 1.07 -4.16 36.97
CA LEU A 295 1.15 -5.61 37.10
C LEU A 295 2.61 -6.05 37.23
N THR A 296 2.84 -6.99 38.14
CA THR A 296 4.14 -7.65 38.34
C THR A 296 4.15 -9.06 37.75
N ASP A 297 2.97 -9.67 37.57
CA ASP A 297 2.80 -11.00 36.98
C ASP A 297 1.89 -10.94 35.74
N ILE A 298 2.21 -11.75 34.75
CA ILE A 298 1.39 -11.91 33.54
C ILE A 298 0.05 -12.63 33.82
N ARG A 299 -0.01 -13.42 34.90
CA ARG A 299 -1.25 -14.08 35.34
C ARG A 299 -2.33 -13.09 35.74
N ASP A 300 -1.95 -11.87 36.10
CA ASP A 300 -2.86 -10.79 36.48
C ASP A 300 -3.36 -9.97 35.28
N VAL A 301 -2.91 -10.29 34.07
CA VAL A 301 -3.42 -9.67 32.85
C VAL A 301 -4.83 -10.18 32.58
N GLU A 302 -5.79 -9.26 32.57
CA GLU A 302 -7.18 -9.57 32.27
C GLU A 302 -7.36 -9.71 30.75
N ILE A 303 -7.90 -10.84 30.31
CA ILE A 303 -8.41 -10.98 28.95
C ILE A 303 -9.87 -10.57 28.97
N LYS A 304 -10.22 -9.58 28.16
CA LYS A 304 -11.63 -9.37 27.82
C LYS A 304 -11.89 -9.99 26.47
N GLU A 305 -12.36 -11.23 26.52
CA GLU A 305 -12.93 -11.93 25.37
C GLU A 305 -14.36 -11.46 25.17
N LYS A 306 -14.69 -11.05 23.96
CA LYS A 306 -16.00 -10.47 23.66
C LYS A 306 -16.54 -11.07 22.38
N VAL A 307 -16.82 -12.37 22.43
CA VAL A 307 -17.45 -13.11 21.33
C VAL A 307 -18.72 -13.78 21.83
N GLY A 308 -19.81 -13.62 21.06
CA GLY A 308 -21.14 -14.16 21.39
C GLY A 308 -21.30 -15.65 21.12
N GLU A 309 -20.36 -16.29 20.40
CA GLU A 309 -20.42 -17.70 20.02
C GLU A 309 -19.42 -18.58 20.80
N ASN A 310 -19.89 -19.68 21.37
CA ASN A 310 -19.10 -20.62 22.17
C ASN A 310 -17.87 -21.22 21.44
N ASN A 311 -17.90 -21.30 20.10
CA ASN A 311 -16.84 -21.94 19.32
C ASN A 311 -15.61 -21.03 19.15
N VAL A 312 -15.81 -19.75 18.86
CA VAL A 312 -14.72 -18.77 18.67
C VAL A 312 -14.07 -18.41 20.01
N ARG A 313 -14.85 -18.46 21.10
CA ARG A 313 -14.34 -18.23 22.46
C ARG A 313 -13.17 -19.15 22.80
N LYS A 314 -13.33 -20.45 22.57
CA LYS A 314 -12.27 -21.44 22.83
C LYS A 314 -11.02 -21.16 22.01
N GLU A 315 -11.17 -20.76 20.75
CA GLU A 315 -10.03 -20.42 19.89
C GLU A 315 -9.27 -19.18 20.40
N ILE A 316 -9.99 -18.20 20.94
CA ILE A 316 -9.39 -16.99 21.55
C ILE A 316 -8.71 -17.32 22.88
N GLU A 317 -9.33 -18.14 23.74
CA GLU A 317 -8.73 -18.62 24.99
C GLU A 317 -7.42 -19.37 24.71
N ASP A 318 -7.48 -20.33 23.77
CA ASP A 318 -6.33 -21.12 23.32
C ASP A 318 -5.26 -20.21 22.69
N LEU A 319 -5.67 -19.22 21.90
CA LEU A 319 -4.77 -18.23 21.33
C LEU A 319 -4.05 -17.44 22.42
N PHE A 320 -4.77 -16.94 23.43
CA PHE A 320 -4.16 -16.14 24.48
C PHE A 320 -3.14 -16.96 25.29
N GLU A 321 -3.47 -18.20 25.60
CA GLU A 321 -2.54 -19.11 26.27
C GLU A 321 -1.32 -19.42 25.39
N ASN A 322 -1.50 -19.56 24.07
CA ASN A 322 -0.38 -19.68 23.13
C ASN A 322 0.50 -18.41 23.09
N LEU A 323 -0.10 -17.21 23.13
CA LEU A 323 0.63 -15.94 23.16
C LEU A 323 1.47 -15.77 24.44
N LYS A 324 0.95 -16.22 25.58
CA LYS A 324 1.72 -16.31 26.84
C LYS A 324 2.88 -17.29 26.72
N LYS A 325 2.61 -18.53 26.31
CA LYS A 325 3.62 -19.61 26.21
C LYS A 325 4.74 -19.27 25.22
N SER A 326 4.42 -18.59 24.14
CA SER A 326 5.40 -18.14 23.13
C SER A 326 6.23 -16.93 23.57
N GLY A 327 5.95 -16.33 24.73
CA GLY A 327 6.67 -15.15 25.23
C GLY A 327 6.35 -13.86 24.48
N ASN A 328 5.28 -13.85 23.68
CA ASN A 328 4.80 -12.68 22.94
C ASN A 328 4.13 -11.64 23.84
N ILE A 329 3.54 -12.10 24.95
CA ILE A 329 3.06 -11.25 26.04
C ILE A 329 4.01 -11.40 27.23
N LYS A 330 4.49 -10.29 27.79
CA LYS A 330 5.34 -10.31 28.99
C LYS A 330 5.33 -9.00 29.76
N ILE A 331 5.56 -9.11 31.07
CA ILE A 331 5.92 -7.97 31.92
C ILE A 331 7.43 -7.76 31.82
N ILE A 332 7.83 -6.51 31.59
CA ILE A 332 9.24 -6.09 31.49
C ILE A 332 9.48 -5.03 32.55
N GLU A 333 10.51 -5.20 33.36
CA GLU A 333 10.97 -4.17 34.29
C GLU A 333 11.97 -3.25 33.61
N ARG A 334 11.79 -1.94 33.79
CA ARG A 334 12.80 -0.94 33.43
C ARG A 334 12.92 0.10 34.52
N TYR A 335 14.14 0.55 34.76
CA TYR A 335 14.39 1.65 35.65
C TYR A 335 14.07 2.98 34.94
N ASP A 336 13.10 3.72 35.46
CA ASP A 336 12.76 5.06 34.97
C ASP A 336 13.63 6.10 35.69
N LYS A 337 14.60 6.64 34.95
CA LYS A 337 15.53 7.66 35.45
C LYS A 337 14.83 8.95 35.90
N ARG A 338 13.67 9.31 35.31
CA ARG A 338 12.93 10.52 35.67
C ARG A 338 12.16 10.33 36.97
N ALA A 339 11.60 9.14 37.17
CA ALA A 339 10.84 8.80 38.37
C ALA A 339 11.68 8.20 39.50
N ASN A 340 12.98 7.97 39.27
CA ASN A 340 13.93 7.33 40.19
C ASN A 340 13.41 6.02 40.79
N LYS A 341 12.76 5.18 39.97
CA LYS A 341 12.16 3.92 40.42
C LYS A 341 12.10 2.87 39.32
N GLN A 342 11.99 1.60 39.71
CA GLN A 342 11.59 0.55 38.78
C GLN A 342 10.13 0.72 38.38
N VAL A 343 9.86 0.53 37.09
CA VAL A 343 8.54 0.60 36.48
C VAL A 343 8.33 -0.66 35.64
N HIS A 344 7.15 -1.25 35.75
CA HIS A 344 6.76 -2.40 34.96
C HIS A 344 6.09 -1.96 33.66
N TYR A 345 6.32 -2.73 32.60
CA TYR A 345 5.70 -2.52 31.31
C TYR A 345 5.11 -3.81 30.77
N LEU A 346 3.87 -3.77 30.34
CA LEU A 346 3.25 -4.85 29.58
C LEU A 346 3.65 -4.71 28.11
N ARG A 347 4.37 -5.71 27.60
CA ARG A 347 4.65 -5.88 26.17
C ARG A 347 3.72 -6.93 25.60
N SER A 348 3.01 -6.60 24.53
CA SER A 348 2.10 -7.53 23.84
C SER A 348 1.99 -7.16 22.35
N PRO A 349 1.65 -8.13 21.48
CA PRO A 349 1.11 -7.80 20.15
C PRO A 349 -0.12 -6.89 20.30
N SER A 350 -0.23 -5.95 19.37
CA SER A 350 -1.43 -5.16 19.11
C SER A 350 -1.57 -5.01 17.60
N GLY A 351 -2.79 -4.78 17.10
CA GLY A 351 -3.04 -4.63 15.66
C GLY A 351 -4.10 -5.57 15.11
N TYR A 352 -3.92 -5.95 13.85
CA TYR A 352 -4.83 -6.83 13.09
C TYR A 352 -4.09 -8.11 12.72
N TYR A 353 -4.59 -9.25 13.18
CA TYR A 353 -3.98 -10.53 12.87
C TYR A 353 -4.99 -11.40 12.17
N LYS A 354 -4.52 -12.25 11.27
CA LYS A 354 -5.34 -13.33 10.72
C LYS A 354 -5.35 -14.46 11.74
N LEU A 355 -6.53 -14.99 12.03
CA LEU A 355 -6.71 -16.12 12.93
C LEU A 355 -6.76 -17.40 12.09
N GLU A 356 -5.79 -18.28 12.28
CA GLU A 356 -5.72 -19.60 11.63
C GLU A 356 -5.75 -20.68 12.72
N GLY A 357 -6.96 -21.08 13.13
CA GLY A 357 -7.16 -21.85 14.36
C GLY A 357 -6.72 -21.03 15.59
N SER A 358 -5.83 -21.57 16.42
CA SER A 358 -5.30 -20.86 17.61
C SER A 358 -3.98 -20.12 17.37
N LYS A 359 -3.64 -19.84 16.10
CA LYS A 359 -2.41 -19.12 15.71
C LYS A 359 -2.74 -17.77 15.07
N LEU A 360 -1.94 -16.76 15.43
CA LEU A 360 -1.93 -15.49 14.73
C LEU A 360 -0.91 -15.52 13.61
N THR A 361 -1.34 -15.09 12.43
CA THR A 361 -0.44 -14.79 11.33
C THR A 361 -0.54 -13.31 10.95
N ASP A 362 0.56 -12.78 10.46
CA ASP A 362 0.61 -11.40 10.00
C ASP A 362 -0.26 -11.21 8.76
N VAL A 363 -1.02 -10.13 8.77
CA VAL A 363 -1.87 -9.76 7.65
C VAL A 363 -1.02 -9.02 6.62
N LYS A 364 -0.59 -9.73 5.58
CA LYS A 364 0.05 -9.10 4.41
C LYS A 364 -1.02 -8.50 3.51
N ARG A 365 -1.54 -7.33 3.88
CA ARG A 365 -2.48 -6.59 3.05
C ARG A 365 -1.85 -5.31 2.51
N GLU A 366 -1.88 -5.14 1.19
CA GLU A 366 -1.58 -3.85 0.57
C GLU A 366 -2.74 -2.88 0.77
N SER A 367 -2.43 -1.59 0.93
CA SER A 367 -3.46 -0.56 1.00
C SER A 367 -4.25 -0.52 -0.31
N MET A 368 -5.57 -0.64 -0.23
CA MET A 368 -6.48 -0.46 -1.38
C MET A 368 -6.37 0.93 -2.01
N PHE A 369 -5.81 1.90 -1.29
CA PHE A 369 -5.66 3.26 -1.77
C PHE A 369 -4.17 3.58 -1.91
N ILE A 370 -3.79 3.91 -3.14
CA ILE A 370 -2.52 4.56 -3.41
C ILE A 370 -2.77 6.06 -3.42
N ILE A 371 -2.17 6.78 -2.47
CA ILE A 371 -2.24 8.24 -2.41
C ILE A 371 -0.95 8.78 -3.04
N SER A 372 -1.07 9.40 -4.21
CA SER A 372 0.08 9.82 -5.01
C SER A 372 0.19 11.33 -5.09
N PRO A 373 1.33 11.93 -4.71
CA PRO A 373 1.73 13.23 -5.20
C PRO A 373 1.90 13.19 -6.71
N ILE A 374 1.38 14.20 -7.41
CA ILE A 374 1.48 14.35 -8.85
C ILE A 374 2.10 15.72 -9.12
N ARG A 375 3.30 15.73 -9.72
CA ARG A 375 3.95 16.97 -10.14
C ARG A 375 3.27 17.47 -11.40
N THR A 376 2.83 18.72 -11.38
CA THR A 376 2.18 19.40 -12.49
C THR A 376 3.19 20.21 -13.31
N SER A 377 2.80 20.62 -14.52
CA SER A 377 3.67 21.36 -15.46
C SER A 377 4.20 22.69 -14.93
N ASN A 378 3.50 23.33 -14.00
CA ASN A 378 3.93 24.55 -13.30
C ASN A 378 4.88 24.28 -12.11
N ASN A 379 5.43 23.06 -12.01
CA ASN A 379 6.33 22.63 -10.94
C ASN A 379 5.71 22.63 -9.53
N SER A 380 4.39 22.59 -9.44
CA SER A 380 3.68 22.36 -8.18
C SER A 380 3.20 20.92 -8.08
N TYR A 381 2.53 20.59 -6.98
CA TYR A 381 2.07 19.24 -6.69
C TYR A 381 0.58 19.25 -6.37
N THR A 382 -0.13 18.31 -6.99
CA THR A 382 -1.48 17.89 -6.59
C THR A 382 -1.43 16.52 -5.92
N ILE A 383 -2.53 16.10 -5.31
CA ILE A 383 -2.66 14.77 -4.72
C ILE A 383 -3.76 14.00 -5.44
N SER A 384 -3.46 12.76 -5.85
CA SER A 384 -4.46 11.82 -6.33
C SER A 384 -4.68 10.66 -5.36
N ILE A 385 -5.90 10.15 -5.33
CA ILE A 385 -6.28 8.89 -4.68
C ILE A 385 -6.59 7.89 -5.80
N LEU A 386 -5.89 6.76 -5.80
CA LEU A 386 -6.05 5.65 -6.74
C LEU A 386 -6.60 4.44 -6.00
N PRO A 387 -7.91 4.16 -6.13
CA PRO A 387 -8.58 3.06 -5.43
C PRO A 387 -8.47 1.74 -6.22
N PHE A 388 -7.65 0.82 -5.73
CA PHE A 388 -7.54 -0.55 -6.23
C PHE A 388 -8.44 -1.47 -5.38
N LEU A 389 -9.76 -1.38 -5.59
CA LEU A 389 -10.75 -1.98 -4.71
C LEU A 389 -11.09 -3.43 -5.10
N SER A 390 -11.54 -4.18 -4.10
CA SER A 390 -12.05 -5.56 -4.19
C SER A 390 -12.97 -5.84 -2.99
N LEU A 391 -14.28 -5.82 -3.19
CA LEU A 391 -15.23 -5.93 -2.07
C LEU A 391 -15.15 -7.29 -1.38
N LYS A 392 -15.14 -8.36 -2.16
CA LYS A 392 -15.18 -9.72 -1.62
C LYS A 392 -13.91 -10.09 -0.86
N ASP A 393 -12.75 -9.55 -1.28
CA ASP A 393 -11.49 -9.64 -0.49
C ASP A 393 -11.64 -8.98 0.89
N ASN A 394 -12.34 -7.85 0.97
CA ASN A 394 -12.61 -7.22 2.27
C ASN A 394 -13.57 -8.06 3.11
N GLU A 395 -14.65 -8.55 2.52
CA GLU A 395 -15.63 -9.39 3.22
C GLU A 395 -14.97 -10.68 3.75
N GLU A 396 -14.11 -11.34 2.95
CA GLU A 396 -13.35 -12.51 3.38
C GLU A 396 -12.31 -12.17 4.46
N ALA A 397 -11.62 -11.03 4.34
CA ALA A 397 -10.72 -10.57 5.38
C ALA A 397 -11.47 -10.31 6.70
N LEU A 398 -12.67 -9.77 6.64
CA LEU A 398 -13.49 -9.48 7.81
C LEU A 398 -13.83 -10.74 8.62
N ASP A 399 -14.08 -11.86 7.93
CA ASP A 399 -14.37 -13.15 8.56
C ASP A 399 -13.16 -13.77 9.27
N ASN A 400 -11.93 -13.46 8.83
CA ASN A 400 -10.71 -14.14 9.29
C ASN A 400 -9.79 -13.28 10.17
N LEU A 401 -10.13 -12.00 10.39
CA LEU A 401 -9.29 -11.06 11.12
C LEU A 401 -9.76 -10.88 12.57
N VAL A 402 -8.79 -10.79 13.47
CA VAL A 402 -8.98 -10.37 14.87
C VAL A 402 -8.21 -9.08 15.14
N HIS A 403 -8.81 -8.20 15.94
CA HIS A 403 -8.15 -7.04 16.51
C HIS A 403 -7.63 -7.36 17.92
N ILE A 404 -6.36 -7.02 18.18
CA ILE A 404 -5.75 -7.10 19.51
C ILE A 404 -5.42 -5.70 20.01
N GLY A 405 -6.02 -5.32 21.14
CA GLY A 405 -5.81 -4.03 21.79
C GLY A 405 -5.43 -4.18 23.26
N ILE A 406 -4.66 -3.20 23.77
CA ILE A 406 -4.26 -3.12 25.18
C ILE A 406 -4.90 -1.86 25.79
N HIS A 407 -5.56 -2.03 26.94
CA HIS A 407 -6.16 -0.96 27.71
C HIS A 407 -5.56 -0.87 29.11
N ASP A 408 -5.28 0.36 29.53
CA ASP A 408 -4.86 0.74 30.89
C ASP A 408 -3.64 -0.04 31.43
N GLY A 409 -2.85 -0.63 30.53
CA GLY A 409 -1.70 -1.48 30.85
C GLY A 409 -2.04 -2.81 31.53
N ARG A 410 -3.33 -3.16 31.66
CA ARG A 410 -3.78 -4.33 32.44
C ARG A 410 -4.66 -5.29 31.65
N THR A 411 -5.40 -4.77 30.68
CA THR A 411 -6.39 -5.55 29.95
C THR A 411 -5.96 -5.70 28.50
N ILE A 412 -6.00 -6.93 28.00
CA ILE A 412 -5.88 -7.24 26.57
C ILE A 412 -7.25 -7.67 26.09
N HIS A 413 -7.75 -7.05 25.01
CA HIS A 413 -8.93 -7.54 24.31
C HIS A 413 -8.51 -8.16 22.99
N ILE A 414 -9.20 -9.25 22.64
CA ILE A 414 -9.11 -9.89 21.34
C ILE A 414 -10.53 -9.95 20.81
N VAL A 415 -10.79 -9.28 19.69
CA VAL A 415 -12.14 -9.15 19.13
C VAL A 415 -12.10 -9.45 17.63
N PRO A 416 -12.89 -10.42 17.13
CA PRO A 416 -13.04 -10.64 15.70
C PRO A 416 -13.54 -9.37 14.99
N LEU A 417 -12.98 -9.07 13.83
CA LEU A 417 -13.34 -7.87 13.08
C LEU A 417 -14.79 -7.91 12.59
N LYS A 418 -15.29 -9.11 12.24
CA LYS A 418 -16.71 -9.34 11.96
C LYS A 418 -17.61 -8.87 13.09
N GLU A 419 -17.29 -9.23 14.33
CA GLU A 419 -18.04 -8.79 15.52
C GLU A 419 -18.00 -7.27 15.66
N ILE A 420 -16.84 -6.63 15.45
CA ILE A 420 -16.75 -5.15 15.46
C ILE A 420 -17.70 -4.52 14.43
N ILE A 421 -17.94 -5.19 13.30
CA ILE A 421 -18.74 -4.69 12.16
C ILE A 421 -20.19 -5.18 12.15
N SER A 422 -20.56 -6.20 12.92
CA SER A 422 -21.92 -6.71 13.05
C SER A 422 -22.64 -6.22 14.32
N MET A 423 -21.97 -5.38 15.13
CA MET A 423 -22.47 -4.87 16.41
C MET A 423 -23.70 -3.96 16.24
N ASN A 424 -24.86 -4.60 16.17
CA ASN A 424 -26.16 -3.97 16.10
C ASN A 424 -26.72 -3.83 17.53
N LYS A 425 -26.76 -2.60 18.05
CA LYS A 425 -27.50 -2.17 19.26
C LYS A 425 -27.00 -2.70 20.63
N ALA A 426 -26.78 -1.75 21.53
CA ALA A 426 -27.07 -1.79 22.97
C ALA A 426 -26.42 -2.84 23.90
N ASP A 427 -25.71 -3.86 23.42
CA ASP A 427 -25.16 -4.89 24.31
C ASP A 427 -23.74 -4.63 24.85
N SER A 428 -23.45 -5.28 25.98
CA SER A 428 -22.41 -5.04 27.00
C SER A 428 -20.93 -4.95 26.57
N TYR A 429 -20.62 -4.94 25.28
CA TYR A 429 -19.30 -5.28 24.75
C TYR A 429 -18.40 -4.09 24.38
N LEU A 430 -18.92 -2.87 24.31
CA LEU A 430 -18.15 -1.64 24.09
C LEU A 430 -17.91 -0.89 25.41
N PHE A 431 -16.79 -0.18 25.56
CA PHE A 431 -16.68 0.79 26.65
C PHE A 431 -17.78 1.86 26.47
N ASP A 432 -18.24 2.49 27.54
CA ASP A 432 -19.43 3.36 27.46
C ASP A 432 -19.29 4.48 26.41
N LYS A 433 -18.06 4.98 26.23
CA LYS A 433 -17.72 5.95 25.19
C LYS A 433 -17.87 5.40 23.76
N GLU A 434 -17.55 4.13 23.54
CA GLU A 434 -17.70 3.45 22.26
C GLU A 434 -19.17 3.11 21.97
N LYS A 435 -19.95 2.75 23.01
CA LYS A 435 -21.41 2.58 22.90
C LYS A 435 -22.09 3.87 22.49
N GLU A 436 -21.75 4.98 23.15
CA GLU A 436 -22.29 6.31 22.84
C GLU A 436 -21.97 6.71 21.39
N LEU A 437 -20.75 6.43 20.92
CA LEU A 437 -20.36 6.65 19.53
C LEU A 437 -21.16 5.79 18.53
N ALA A 438 -21.37 4.51 18.84
CA ALA A 438 -22.16 3.61 17.99
C ALA A 438 -23.63 4.03 17.90
N ILE A 439 -24.24 4.42 19.04
CA ILE A 439 -25.63 4.89 19.11
C ILE A 439 -25.84 6.17 18.30
N ASN A 440 -24.87 7.08 18.36
CA ASN A 440 -24.97 8.39 17.72
C ASN A 440 -24.75 8.38 16.20
N ASN A 441 -24.36 7.24 15.60
CA ASN A 441 -23.99 7.16 14.18
C ASN A 441 -24.67 5.96 13.49
N LYS A 442 -26.00 5.96 13.50
CA LYS A 442 -26.86 4.90 12.93
C LYS A 442 -26.65 4.65 11.44
N ASP A 443 -26.13 5.63 10.69
CA ASP A 443 -25.83 5.44 9.26
C ASP A 443 -24.54 4.65 9.01
N LEU A 444 -23.71 4.50 10.05
CA LEU A 444 -22.46 3.74 10.10
C LEU A 444 -22.59 2.45 10.89
N SER A 445 -23.70 2.20 11.61
CA SER A 445 -23.96 0.95 12.31
C SER A 445 -24.24 -0.20 11.33
N PHE A 446 -23.17 -0.85 10.84
CA PHE A 446 -22.71 -2.19 11.24
C PHE A 446 -23.68 -3.39 11.27
N PRO A 447 -24.41 -3.71 10.19
CA PRO A 447 -24.50 -5.16 9.90
C PRO A 447 -24.22 -5.58 8.44
N ASP A 448 -24.54 -4.78 7.41
CA ASP A 448 -24.75 -5.41 6.08
C ASP A 448 -24.04 -4.77 4.88
N ASN A 449 -23.12 -3.81 5.03
CA ASN A 449 -22.52 -3.19 3.82
C ASN A 449 -21.06 -2.69 3.97
N VAL A 450 -20.11 -3.62 3.88
CA VAL A 450 -18.67 -3.33 3.74
C VAL A 450 -18.40 -2.35 2.58
N SER A 451 -19.16 -2.44 1.48
CA SER A 451 -19.02 -1.51 0.36
C SER A 451 -19.36 -0.06 0.75
N LYS A 452 -20.45 0.17 1.48
CA LYS A 452 -20.79 1.50 2.02
C LYS A 452 -19.70 2.03 2.94
N LEU A 453 -19.11 1.16 3.76
CA LEU A 453 -18.01 1.54 4.64
C LEU A 453 -16.78 1.99 3.83
N ILE A 454 -16.41 1.25 2.79
CA ILE A 454 -15.32 1.64 1.87
C ILE A 454 -15.61 3.01 1.23
N GLN A 455 -16.85 3.26 0.82
CA GLN A 455 -17.26 4.56 0.25
C GLN A 455 -17.13 5.71 1.26
N VAL A 456 -17.60 5.52 2.49
CA VAL A 456 -17.49 6.51 3.57
C VAL A 456 -16.02 6.83 3.84
N TYR A 457 -15.18 5.82 3.99
CA TYR A 457 -13.75 6.03 4.26
C TYR A 457 -13.02 6.62 3.05
N THR A 458 -13.41 6.29 1.82
CA THR A 458 -12.87 6.96 0.63
C THR A 458 -13.16 8.47 0.69
N THR A 459 -14.40 8.83 1.02
CA THR A 459 -14.85 10.22 1.15
C THR A 459 -14.12 10.93 2.30
N ALA A 460 -14.03 10.31 3.47
CA ALA A 460 -13.33 10.88 4.61
C ALA A 460 -11.82 11.06 4.37
N LEU A 461 -11.19 10.16 3.61
CA LEU A 461 -9.79 10.33 3.21
C LEU A 461 -9.61 11.58 2.34
N LYS A 462 -10.49 11.75 1.34
CA LYS A 462 -10.50 12.95 0.49
C LYS A 462 -10.68 14.22 1.33
N ASP A 463 -11.65 14.22 2.24
CA ASP A 463 -11.93 15.36 3.13
C ASP A 463 -10.77 15.66 4.07
N ASN A 464 -10.13 14.64 4.64
CA ASN A 464 -8.93 14.80 5.46
C ASN A 464 -7.80 15.45 4.66
N ILE A 465 -7.56 15.00 3.43
CA ILE A 465 -6.52 15.60 2.58
C ILE A 465 -6.88 17.06 2.28
N MET A 466 -8.10 17.35 1.85
CA MET A 466 -8.54 18.73 1.57
C MET A 466 -8.40 19.64 2.79
N LYS A 467 -8.71 19.14 3.99
CA LYS A 467 -8.56 19.87 5.25
C LYS A 467 -7.09 20.18 5.56
N GLU A 468 -6.19 19.22 5.41
CA GLU A 468 -4.76 19.40 5.67
C GLU A 468 -4.07 20.28 4.59
N CYS A 469 -4.67 20.44 3.41
CA CYS A 469 -4.15 21.31 2.36
C CYS A 469 -4.45 22.80 2.60
N ARG A 470 -5.57 23.11 3.27
CA ARG A 470 -5.97 24.47 3.71
C ARG A 470 -5.12 24.91 4.89
#